data_AF-A0A945X384-F1
#
_entry.id   AF-A0A945X384-F1
#
_cell.length_a   1.000
_cell.length_b   1.000
_cell.length_c   1.000
_cell.angle_alpha   90.00
_cell.angle_beta   90.00
_cell.angle_gamma   90.00
#
_symmetry.space_group_name_H-M   'P 1'
#
loop_
_entity.id
_entity.type
_entity.pdbx_description
1 polymer ?
#
loop_
_entity_poly.entity_id
_entity_poly.type
_entity_poly.pdbx_seq_one_letter_code
_entity_poly.pdbx_strand_id
1 'polypeptide(L)'
;MEAQLDEIEEGSLPWTEMLSGFYETFKNWVSDGIILAAPSNRAVASFIELFPDTIEWAEPTKRGRRTYDDSAFVVSLREQAQKDEKRLSDKQWMALLGLAARYAEQIPGLFEAADELDVRPRIEQLISEIAEAGSQPVTPPTSEDVALVKALTEVDWPPPVKRGRRTFNDRRFYQSIADQVEGGSALSDAQQASLKRLVVKYRKQVPEYDALSKKLGLETPEEPSGEEVEQARALLELANQVNEWAEPRKRGTRVYDDKEFVDSLLQQFEQRGNLTPRQLNALRRTLGRYRDQIPGYDGRAEELKLPGAPSLEPKPTGVKCPKCGEEVVERNARGRTFFGCSGFPKCRYTIRTLPETE
;
A
#
# COMPACT_ATOMS: atom_id res chain seq x y z
N MET A 1 -32.32 1.81 15.42
CA MET A 1 -32.85 2.40 14.18
C MET A 1 -34.34 2.13 14.08
N GLU A 2 -34.81 0.88 14.05
CA GLU A 2 -36.27 0.57 14.09
C GLU A 2 -36.95 1.12 15.35
N ALA A 3 -36.41 0.88 16.54
CA ALA A 3 -36.96 1.43 17.79
C ALA A 3 -36.98 2.98 17.87
N GLN A 4 -36.12 3.67 17.11
CA GLN A 4 -36.12 5.13 17.03
C GLN A 4 -37.13 5.66 16.01
N LEU A 5 -37.53 4.83 15.04
CA LEU A 5 -38.57 5.17 14.06
C LEU A 5 -39.96 5.03 14.69
N ASP A 6 -40.15 4.04 15.57
CA ASP A 6 -41.39 3.85 16.33
C ASP A 6 -41.67 5.03 17.28
N GLU A 7 -40.64 5.56 17.95
CA GLU A 7 -40.76 6.74 18.85
C GLU A 7 -41.07 8.06 18.11
N ILE A 8 -40.79 8.13 16.79
CA ILE A 8 -41.11 9.26 15.91
C ILE A 8 -42.56 9.16 15.40
N GLU A 9 -43.06 7.96 15.11
CA GLU A 9 -44.47 7.73 14.75
C GLU A 9 -45.42 8.04 15.92
N GLU A 10 -44.99 7.80 17.17
CA GLU A 10 -45.75 8.14 18.38
C GLU A 10 -45.62 9.62 18.80
N GLY A 11 -44.80 10.41 18.10
CA GLY A 11 -44.67 11.85 18.32
C GLY A 11 -43.96 12.24 19.63
N SER A 12 -43.23 11.31 20.27
CA SER A 12 -42.53 11.57 21.54
C SER A 12 -41.15 12.20 21.36
N LEU A 13 -40.56 12.06 20.18
CA LEU A 13 -39.33 12.75 19.80
C LEU A 13 -39.62 13.80 18.71
N PRO A 14 -39.20 15.06 18.90
CA PRO A 14 -39.31 16.07 17.87
C PRO A 14 -38.37 15.65 16.74
N TRP A 15 -38.93 15.08 15.66
CA TRP A 15 -38.22 14.74 14.42
C TRP A 15 -37.34 15.89 13.90
N THR A 16 -37.69 17.12 14.25
CA THR A 16 -36.91 18.34 14.05
C THR A 16 -35.56 18.36 14.77
N GLU A 17 -35.42 17.85 15.99
CA GLU A 17 -34.13 17.75 16.67
C GLU A 17 -33.26 16.65 16.05
N MET A 18 -33.86 15.51 15.70
CA MET A 18 -33.14 14.44 15.00
C MET A 18 -32.65 14.89 13.62
N LEU A 19 -33.51 15.59 12.86
CA LEU A 19 -33.12 16.17 11.58
C LEU A 19 -32.14 17.33 11.73
N SER A 20 -32.24 18.15 12.78
CA SER A 20 -31.27 19.22 13.04
C SER A 20 -29.89 18.63 13.36
N GLY A 21 -29.83 17.60 14.21
CA GLY A 21 -28.59 16.90 14.53
C GLY A 21 -28.00 16.17 13.32
N PHE A 22 -28.85 15.51 12.52
CA PHE A 22 -28.45 14.92 11.25
C PHE A 22 -27.97 15.98 10.26
N TYR A 23 -28.66 17.12 10.14
CA TYR A 23 -28.32 18.19 9.21
C TYR A 23 -27.01 18.87 9.59
N GLU A 24 -26.74 19.12 10.88
CA GLU A 24 -25.44 19.58 11.39
C GLU A 24 -24.32 18.60 11.01
N THR A 25 -24.53 17.30 11.28
CA THR A 25 -23.57 16.25 10.98
C THR A 25 -23.34 16.11 9.47
N PHE A 26 -24.42 16.16 8.68
CA PHE A 26 -24.40 16.12 7.22
C PHE A 26 -23.74 17.36 6.62
N LYS A 27 -23.95 18.55 7.18
CA LYS A 27 -23.29 19.80 6.76
C LYS A 27 -21.78 19.65 6.89
N ASN A 28 -21.31 19.13 8.02
CA ASN A 28 -19.89 18.85 8.23
C ASN A 28 -19.36 17.77 7.26
N TRP A 29 -20.12 16.69 7.07
CA TRP A 29 -19.74 15.60 6.16
C TRP A 29 -19.68 16.01 4.68
N VAL A 30 -20.55 16.93 4.29
CA VAL A 30 -20.57 17.54 2.97
C VAL A 30 -19.40 18.54 2.84
N SER A 31 -19.15 19.37 3.85
CA SER A 31 -18.04 20.33 3.87
C SER A 31 -16.65 19.70 3.75
N ASP A 32 -16.42 18.53 4.32
CA ASP A 32 -15.10 17.85 4.30
C ASP A 32 -14.74 17.25 2.92
N GLY A 33 -15.70 17.16 2.00
CA GLY A 33 -15.54 16.48 0.70
C GLY A 33 -16.03 17.25 -0.53
N ILE A 34 -16.64 18.44 -0.38
CA ILE A 34 -17.08 19.23 -1.53
C ILE A 34 -15.85 19.71 -2.31
N ILE A 35 -15.68 19.15 -3.50
CA ILE A 35 -14.89 19.77 -4.55
C ILE A 35 -15.78 20.85 -5.18
N LEU A 36 -15.53 22.11 -4.83
CA LEU A 36 -16.20 23.23 -5.50
C LEU A 36 -15.79 23.26 -6.97
N ALA A 37 -16.76 23.33 -7.87
CA ALA A 37 -16.50 23.45 -9.30
C ALA A 37 -15.78 24.78 -9.56
N ALA A 38 -14.69 24.74 -10.34
CA ALA A 38 -13.95 25.95 -10.69
C ALA A 38 -14.88 26.95 -11.42
N PRO A 39 -14.95 28.24 -11.07
CA PRO A 39 -15.83 29.17 -11.79
C PRO A 39 -15.33 29.44 -13.23
N SER A 40 -15.93 30.41 -13.93
CA SER A 40 -15.45 30.78 -15.27
C SER A 40 -13.98 31.25 -15.22
N ASN A 41 -13.23 31.11 -16.33
CA ASN A 41 -11.85 31.59 -16.40
C ASN A 41 -11.72 33.06 -16.01
N ARG A 42 -12.69 33.88 -16.39
CA ARG A 42 -12.74 35.30 -16.03
C ARG A 42 -12.85 35.49 -14.52
N ALA A 43 -13.75 34.77 -13.86
CA ALA A 43 -13.91 34.84 -12.41
C ALA A 43 -12.66 34.34 -11.67
N VAL A 44 -12.06 33.25 -12.15
CA VAL A 44 -10.79 32.74 -11.63
C VAL A 44 -9.66 33.77 -11.81
N ALA A 45 -9.56 34.38 -12.99
CA ALA A 45 -8.54 35.40 -13.27
C ALA A 45 -8.70 36.59 -12.31
N SER A 46 -9.91 37.13 -12.17
CA SER A 46 -10.19 38.20 -11.20
C SER A 46 -9.80 37.81 -9.77
N PHE A 47 -10.07 36.57 -9.37
CA PHE A 47 -9.71 36.08 -8.04
C PHE A 47 -8.19 35.93 -7.85
N ILE A 48 -7.46 35.49 -8.88
CA ILE A 48 -5.98 35.36 -8.83
C ILE A 48 -5.29 36.74 -8.77
N GLU A 49 -5.88 37.77 -9.38
CA GLU A 49 -5.35 39.14 -9.30
C GLU A 49 -5.47 39.76 -7.91
N LEU A 50 -6.27 39.18 -7.00
CA LEU A 50 -6.33 39.62 -5.60
C LEU A 50 -5.01 39.36 -4.87
N PHE A 51 -4.22 38.38 -5.30
CA PHE A 51 -2.95 38.04 -4.67
C PHE A 51 -1.89 39.10 -5.02
N PRO A 52 -1.52 40.00 -4.08
CA PRO A 52 -0.56 41.05 -4.40
C PRO A 52 0.83 40.46 -4.61
N ASP A 53 1.67 41.14 -5.39
CA ASP A 53 3.07 40.73 -5.59
C ASP A 53 3.92 40.90 -4.32
N THR A 54 3.36 41.51 -3.27
CA THR A 54 4.00 41.73 -1.95
C THR A 54 3.73 40.61 -0.94
N ILE A 55 3.08 39.50 -1.32
CA ILE A 55 2.85 38.37 -0.39
C ILE A 55 4.20 37.82 0.09
N GLU A 56 4.34 37.69 1.40
CA GLU A 56 5.38 36.91 2.06
C GLU A 56 5.01 35.42 2.03
N TRP A 57 5.48 34.72 1.00
CA TRP A 57 5.23 33.29 0.80
C TRP A 57 6.04 32.42 1.76
N ALA A 58 5.46 31.30 2.18
CA ALA A 58 6.18 30.27 2.91
C ALA A 58 7.32 29.68 2.07
N GLU A 59 8.39 29.22 2.73
CA GLU A 59 9.55 28.64 2.05
C GLU A 59 9.16 27.39 1.23
N PRO A 60 9.73 27.19 0.02
CA PRO A 60 9.45 26.03 -0.80
C PRO A 60 9.78 24.71 -0.09
N THR A 61 8.81 23.80 -0.03
CA THR A 61 8.97 22.51 0.66
C THR A 61 9.23 21.38 -0.32
N LYS A 62 10.20 20.50 0.02
CA LYS A 62 10.53 19.33 -0.81
C LYS A 62 9.86 18.07 -0.27
N ARG A 63 8.91 17.51 -1.03
CA ARG A 63 8.33 16.19 -0.74
C ARG A 63 8.75 15.19 -1.81
N GLY A 64 9.71 14.34 -1.46
CA GLY A 64 10.29 13.35 -2.37
C GLY A 64 11.08 14.00 -3.50
N ARG A 65 10.62 13.80 -4.75
CA ARG A 65 11.23 14.42 -5.95
C ARG A 65 10.58 15.74 -6.35
N ARG A 66 9.48 16.13 -5.71
CA ARG A 66 8.72 17.33 -6.05
C ARG A 66 9.07 18.44 -5.06
N THR A 67 9.22 19.64 -5.58
CA THR A 67 9.25 20.88 -4.81
C THR A 67 7.87 21.50 -4.91
N TYR A 68 7.33 21.91 -3.77
CA TYR A 68 6.06 22.59 -3.64
C TYR A 68 6.38 24.03 -3.28
N ASP A 69 6.01 24.94 -4.15
CA ASP A 69 6.28 26.37 -4.06
C ASP A 69 4.97 27.08 -4.37
N ASP A 70 4.41 27.72 -3.33
CA ASP A 70 3.10 28.38 -3.40
C ASP A 70 3.15 29.57 -4.37
N SER A 71 4.25 30.34 -4.38
CA SER A 71 4.46 31.48 -5.28
C SER A 71 4.50 31.03 -6.74
N ALA A 72 5.34 30.04 -7.05
CA ALA A 72 5.46 29.50 -8.40
C ALA A 72 4.13 28.89 -8.88
N PHE A 73 3.35 28.29 -7.97
CA PHE A 73 2.04 27.74 -8.29
C PHE A 73 1.04 28.83 -8.66
N VAL A 74 0.93 29.92 -7.89
CA VAL A 74 0.00 31.03 -8.20
C VAL A 74 0.39 31.73 -9.50
N VAL A 75 1.68 31.96 -9.75
CA VAL A 75 2.17 32.51 -11.03
C VAL A 75 1.76 31.60 -12.20
N SER A 76 1.93 30.28 -12.05
CA SER A 76 1.52 29.32 -13.08
C SER A 76 0.01 29.35 -13.34
N LEU A 77 -0.82 29.56 -12.32
CA LEU A 77 -2.27 29.69 -12.49
C LEU A 77 -2.66 31.01 -13.15
N ARG A 78 -1.97 32.12 -12.83
CA ARG A 78 -2.17 33.44 -13.44
C ARG A 78 -1.92 33.38 -14.95
N GLU A 79 -0.80 32.78 -15.37
CA GLU A 79 -0.50 32.56 -16.79
C GLU A 79 -1.53 31.65 -17.49
N GLN A 80 -2.00 30.60 -16.81
CA GLN A 80 -2.99 29.69 -17.38
C GLN A 80 -4.34 30.39 -17.59
N ALA A 81 -4.76 31.23 -16.64
CA ALA A 81 -6.02 31.96 -16.71
C ALA A 81 -6.03 33.03 -17.83
N GLN A 82 -4.87 33.64 -18.12
CA GLN A 82 -4.73 34.64 -19.19
C GLN A 82 -4.78 34.05 -20.61
N LYS A 83 -4.38 32.79 -20.78
CA LYS A 83 -4.28 32.15 -22.11
C LYS A 83 -5.64 31.71 -22.67
N ASP A 84 -6.72 31.73 -21.88
CA ASP A 84 -8.11 31.38 -22.20
C ASP A 84 -8.36 30.05 -22.95
N GLU A 85 -7.32 29.22 -23.12
CA GLU A 85 -7.37 27.97 -23.89
C GLU A 85 -8.07 26.84 -23.13
N LYS A 86 -7.96 26.78 -21.80
CA LYS A 86 -8.53 25.71 -20.96
C LYS A 86 -8.94 26.18 -19.57
N ARG A 87 -10.14 25.78 -19.15
CA ARG A 87 -10.66 25.98 -17.78
C ARG A 87 -9.75 25.31 -16.74
N LEU A 88 -9.52 26.00 -15.62
CA LEU A 88 -8.84 25.39 -14.47
C LEU A 88 -9.64 24.17 -14.00
N SER A 89 -8.92 23.12 -13.60
CA SER A 89 -9.56 21.97 -12.97
C SER A 89 -10.08 22.32 -11.57
N ASP A 90 -11.13 21.64 -11.13
CA ASP A 90 -11.71 21.86 -9.79
C ASP A 90 -10.68 21.63 -8.67
N LYS A 91 -9.69 20.76 -8.90
CA LYS A 91 -8.57 20.55 -7.98
C LYS A 91 -7.63 21.76 -7.91
N GLN A 92 -7.36 22.41 -9.03
CA GLN A 92 -6.56 23.64 -9.06
C GLN A 92 -7.30 24.79 -8.38
N TRP A 93 -8.63 24.88 -8.58
CA TRP A 93 -9.46 25.86 -7.89
C TRP A 93 -9.47 25.65 -6.37
N MET A 94 -9.70 24.42 -5.91
CA MET A 94 -9.64 24.10 -4.48
C MET A 94 -8.26 24.37 -3.88
N ALA A 95 -7.18 24.09 -4.62
CA ALA A 95 -5.81 24.42 -4.18
C ALA A 95 -5.61 25.94 -4.04
N LEU A 96 -6.14 26.72 -4.99
CA LEU A 96 -6.08 28.19 -4.94
C LEU A 96 -6.86 28.76 -3.75
N LEU A 97 -8.07 28.23 -3.46
CA LEU A 97 -8.83 28.61 -2.25
C LEU A 97 -8.07 28.27 -0.96
N GLY A 98 -7.38 27.14 -0.92
CA GLY A 98 -6.51 26.76 0.20
C GLY A 98 -5.34 27.73 0.41
N LEU A 99 -4.75 28.24 -0.68
CA LEU A 99 -3.72 29.28 -0.60
C LEU A 99 -4.32 30.62 -0.16
N ALA A 100 -5.49 30.99 -0.69
CA ALA A 100 -6.19 32.20 -0.27
C ALA A 100 -6.50 32.18 1.24
N ALA A 101 -6.94 31.03 1.77
CA ALA A 101 -7.14 30.82 3.20
C ALA A 101 -5.82 30.94 4.00
N ARG A 102 -4.75 30.29 3.55
CA ARG A 102 -3.44 30.32 4.23
C ARG A 102 -2.86 31.74 4.33
N TYR A 103 -3.02 32.54 3.28
CA TYR A 103 -2.46 33.90 3.20
C TYR A 103 -3.55 34.98 3.34
N ALA A 104 -4.69 34.66 3.95
CA ALA A 104 -5.87 35.53 3.96
C ALA A 104 -5.60 36.93 4.52
N GLU A 105 -4.76 37.02 5.56
CA GLU A 105 -4.37 38.29 6.19
C GLU A 105 -3.57 39.21 5.25
N GLN A 106 -2.92 38.66 4.22
CA GLN A 106 -2.08 39.38 3.27
C GLN A 106 -2.80 39.70 1.94
N ILE A 107 -4.08 39.32 1.79
CA ILE A 107 -4.84 39.48 0.54
C ILE A 107 -5.99 40.47 0.77
N PRO A 108 -5.81 41.77 0.45
CA PRO A 108 -6.88 42.75 0.56
C PRO A 108 -8.08 42.39 -0.32
N GLY A 109 -9.29 42.55 0.21
CA GLY A 109 -10.54 42.29 -0.52
C GLY A 109 -10.86 40.81 -0.76
N LEU A 110 -10.14 39.88 -0.12
CA LEU A 110 -10.36 38.44 -0.28
C LEU A 110 -11.81 38.03 0.04
N PHE A 111 -12.33 38.44 1.19
CA PHE A 111 -13.67 38.02 1.64
C PHE A 111 -14.80 38.60 0.78
N GLU A 112 -14.63 39.83 0.28
CA GLU A 112 -15.58 40.48 -0.63
C GLU A 112 -15.67 39.73 -1.96
N ALA A 113 -14.52 39.38 -2.54
CA ALA A 113 -14.50 38.57 -3.76
C ALA A 113 -14.96 37.13 -3.52
N ALA A 114 -14.74 36.58 -2.31
CA ALA A 114 -15.23 35.26 -1.94
C ALA A 114 -16.75 35.22 -1.79
N ASP A 115 -17.37 36.31 -1.33
CA ASP A 115 -18.83 36.48 -1.29
C ASP A 115 -19.42 36.52 -2.70
N GLU A 116 -18.80 37.25 -3.64
CA GLU A 116 -19.25 37.31 -5.04
C GLU A 116 -19.24 35.94 -5.74
N LEU A 117 -18.34 35.04 -5.32
CA LEU A 117 -18.17 33.70 -5.89
C LEU A 117 -18.84 32.59 -5.07
N ASP A 118 -19.54 32.93 -3.99
CA ASP A 118 -20.18 31.98 -3.06
C ASP A 118 -19.20 30.93 -2.50
N VAL A 119 -17.97 31.34 -2.22
CA VAL A 119 -16.90 30.47 -1.68
C VAL A 119 -16.41 30.90 -0.30
N ARG A 120 -16.92 32.01 0.25
CA ARG A 120 -16.55 32.51 1.57
C ARG A 120 -16.65 31.46 2.69
N PRO A 121 -17.76 30.69 2.83
CA PRO A 121 -17.86 29.69 3.88
C PRO A 121 -16.73 28.64 3.81
N ARG A 122 -16.29 28.29 2.59
CA ARG A 122 -15.19 27.34 2.40
C ARG A 122 -13.84 27.93 2.78
N ILE A 123 -13.58 29.20 2.46
CA ILE A 123 -12.34 29.88 2.86
C ILE A 123 -12.27 30.00 4.38
N GLU A 124 -13.36 30.41 5.04
CA GLU A 124 -13.43 30.50 6.50
C GLU A 124 -13.23 29.13 7.17
N GLN A 125 -13.84 28.08 6.63
CA GLN A 125 -13.58 26.71 7.08
C GLN A 125 -12.10 26.33 6.93
N LEU A 126 -11.48 26.58 5.77
CA LEU A 126 -10.07 26.29 5.53
C LEU A 126 -9.15 27.07 6.49
N ILE A 127 -9.49 28.32 6.82
CA ILE A 127 -8.76 29.10 7.84
C ILE A 127 -8.84 28.42 9.20
N SER A 128 -10.04 27.96 9.61
CA SER A 128 -10.22 27.21 10.86
C SER A 128 -9.42 25.91 10.87
N GLU A 129 -9.49 25.13 9.79
CA GLU A 129 -8.72 23.88 9.62
C GLU A 129 -7.20 24.14 9.73
N ILE A 130 -6.70 25.23 9.13
CA ILE A 130 -5.29 25.62 9.21
C ILE A 130 -4.91 26.02 10.64
N ALA A 131 -5.75 26.82 11.32
CA ALA A 131 -5.52 27.25 12.69
C ALA A 131 -5.51 26.04 13.66
N GLU A 132 -6.47 25.13 13.52
CA GLU A 132 -6.55 23.89 14.29
C GLU A 132 -5.38 22.95 14.01
N ALA A 133 -4.96 22.82 12.75
CA ALA A 133 -3.78 22.03 12.39
C ALA A 133 -2.48 22.60 12.98
N GLY A 134 -2.38 23.93 13.11
CA GLY A 134 -1.28 24.60 13.79
C GLY A 134 -1.32 24.46 15.32
N SER A 135 -2.51 24.23 15.89
CA SER A 135 -2.74 24.12 17.34
C SER A 135 -2.93 22.69 17.85
N GLN A 136 -2.84 21.66 16.99
CA GLN A 136 -3.02 20.29 17.46
C GLN A 136 -2.03 20.01 18.60
N PRO A 137 -2.51 19.60 19.79
CA PRO A 137 -1.62 19.31 20.89
C PRO A 137 -0.71 18.18 20.45
N VAL A 138 0.58 18.48 20.40
CA VAL A 138 1.61 17.47 20.16
C VAL A 138 1.43 16.42 21.25
N THR A 139 0.99 15.22 20.86
CA THR A 139 0.89 14.12 21.80
C THR A 139 2.29 13.78 22.25
N PRO A 140 2.57 13.77 23.57
CA PRO A 140 3.91 13.45 24.06
C PRO A 140 4.28 12.02 23.68
N PRO A 141 5.57 11.72 23.46
CA PRO A 141 6.01 10.40 23.07
C PRO A 141 5.66 9.39 24.15
N THR A 142 5.18 8.23 23.71
CA THR A 142 4.87 7.12 24.60
C THR A 142 6.16 6.53 25.18
N SER A 143 6.03 5.79 26.29
CA SER A 143 7.18 5.06 26.84
C SER A 143 7.75 4.02 25.87
N GLU A 144 6.93 3.54 24.94
CA GLU A 144 7.34 2.64 23.86
C GLU A 144 8.15 3.37 22.78
N ASP A 145 7.76 4.58 22.38
CA ASP A 145 8.52 5.41 21.43
C ASP A 145 9.94 5.65 21.91
N VAL A 146 10.06 6.09 23.17
CA VAL A 146 11.34 6.36 23.81
C VAL A 146 12.19 5.08 23.90
N ALA A 147 11.56 3.94 24.24
CA ALA A 147 12.27 2.66 24.32
C ALA A 147 12.80 2.19 22.95
N LEU A 148 12.01 2.32 21.88
CA LEU A 148 12.39 1.95 20.52
C LEU A 148 13.53 2.82 19.99
N VAL A 149 13.47 4.13 20.22
CA VAL A 149 14.55 5.05 19.82
C VAL A 149 15.82 4.76 20.60
N LYS A 150 15.72 4.56 21.92
CA LYS A 150 16.86 4.25 22.79
C LYS A 150 17.56 2.96 22.37
N ALA A 151 16.80 1.93 22.01
CA ALA A 151 17.33 0.62 21.59
C ALA A 151 18.25 0.69 20.37
N LEU A 152 18.09 1.70 19.50
CA LEU A 152 18.82 1.85 18.25
C LEU A 152 19.95 2.89 18.33
N THR A 153 20.16 3.52 19.47
CA THR A 153 21.14 4.62 19.64
C THR A 153 22.57 4.17 19.39
N GLU A 154 22.92 2.96 19.84
CA GLU A 154 24.29 2.41 19.79
C GLU A 154 24.53 1.51 18.55
N VAL A 155 23.59 1.46 17.61
CA VAL A 155 23.72 0.61 16.43
C VAL A 155 24.76 1.18 15.46
N ASP A 156 25.67 0.33 15.02
CA ASP A 156 26.57 0.60 13.90
C ASP A 156 25.80 0.47 12.58
N TRP A 157 25.58 1.61 11.93
CA TRP A 157 24.74 1.71 10.76
C TRP A 157 25.51 1.42 9.46
N PRO A 158 25.09 0.42 8.66
CA PRO A 158 25.72 0.15 7.39
C PRO A 158 25.51 1.30 6.38
N PRO A 159 26.38 1.40 5.36
CA PRO A 159 26.23 2.42 4.34
C PRO A 159 24.92 2.28 3.54
N PRO A 160 24.43 3.36 2.89
CA PRO A 160 23.20 3.34 2.12
C PRO A 160 23.24 2.30 0.98
N VAL A 161 22.20 1.49 0.87
CA VAL A 161 22.10 0.44 -0.16
C VAL A 161 21.13 0.87 -1.26
N LYS A 162 21.57 0.81 -2.52
CA LYS A 162 20.72 1.06 -3.68
C LYS A 162 20.06 -0.24 -4.12
N ARG A 163 18.72 -0.26 -4.18
CA ARG A 163 17.93 -1.37 -4.75
C ARG A 163 17.01 -0.84 -5.82
N GLY A 164 17.34 -1.13 -7.08
CA GLY A 164 16.68 -0.56 -8.25
C GLY A 164 16.79 0.97 -8.26
N ARG A 165 15.64 1.67 -8.29
CA ARG A 165 15.56 3.14 -8.31
C ARG A 165 15.55 3.79 -6.92
N ARG A 166 15.58 3.00 -5.83
CA ARG A 166 15.47 3.49 -4.45
C ARG A 166 16.78 3.29 -3.69
N THR A 167 17.11 4.26 -2.85
CA THR A 167 18.24 4.18 -1.90
C THR A 167 17.66 4.01 -0.51
N PHE A 168 18.14 3.00 0.21
CA PHE A 168 17.73 2.69 1.57
C PHE A 168 18.85 3.10 2.52
N ASN A 169 18.53 4.00 3.44
CA ASN A 169 19.46 4.51 4.45
C ASN A 169 18.76 4.47 5.81
N ASP A 170 19.04 3.41 6.56
CA ASP A 170 18.37 3.17 7.85
C ASP A 170 18.81 4.20 8.90
N ARG A 171 20.06 4.68 8.86
CA ARG A 171 20.55 5.75 9.74
C ARG A 171 19.75 7.03 9.58
N ARG A 172 19.58 7.49 8.33
CA ARG A 172 18.83 8.73 8.04
C ARG A 172 17.37 8.60 8.45
N PHE A 173 16.77 7.42 8.22
CA PHE A 173 15.41 7.14 8.64
C PHE A 173 15.27 7.16 10.17
N TYR A 174 16.20 6.50 10.88
CA TYR A 174 16.24 6.51 12.34
C TYR A 174 16.42 7.92 12.90
N GLN A 175 17.37 8.71 12.39
CA GLN A 175 17.63 10.07 12.83
C GLN A 175 16.36 10.94 12.74
N SER A 176 15.67 10.89 11.60
CA SER A 176 14.41 11.62 11.43
C SER A 176 13.32 11.26 12.44
N ILE A 177 13.33 10.02 12.97
CA ILE A 177 12.37 9.56 13.97
C ILE A 177 12.85 9.88 15.39
N ALA A 178 14.16 9.77 15.65
CA ALA A 178 14.76 10.17 16.91
C ALA A 178 14.55 11.66 17.18
N ASP A 179 14.82 12.53 16.20
CA ASP A 179 14.61 13.98 16.28
C ASP A 179 13.14 14.31 16.60
N GLN A 180 12.19 13.55 16.04
CA GLN A 180 10.75 13.72 16.31
C GLN A 180 10.38 13.39 17.76
N VAL A 181 10.94 12.30 18.32
CA VAL A 181 10.70 11.90 19.71
C VAL A 181 11.39 12.85 20.69
N GLU A 182 12.61 13.29 20.39
CA GLU A 182 13.34 14.29 21.18
C GLU A 182 12.62 15.65 21.17
N GLY A 183 12.01 16.00 20.04
CA GLY A 183 11.11 17.15 19.90
C GLY A 183 9.77 17.00 20.63
N GLY A 184 9.55 15.90 21.37
CA GLY A 184 8.37 15.70 22.19
C GLY A 184 7.13 15.26 21.43
N SER A 185 7.28 14.74 20.20
CA SER A 185 6.16 14.22 19.41
C SER A 185 6.09 12.69 19.45
N ALA A 186 4.89 12.16 19.68
CA ALA A 186 4.60 10.73 19.56
C ALA A 186 4.80 10.23 18.12
N LEU A 187 5.07 8.93 18.01
CA LEU A 187 5.20 8.27 16.72
C LEU A 187 3.86 7.71 16.26
N SER A 188 3.62 7.76 14.94
CA SER A 188 2.51 7.02 14.34
C SER A 188 2.73 5.51 14.43
N ASP A 189 1.66 4.72 14.41
CA ASP A 189 1.70 3.25 14.41
C ASP A 189 2.62 2.69 13.30
N ALA A 190 2.62 3.33 12.14
CA ALA A 190 3.47 2.96 11.01
C ALA A 190 4.97 3.23 11.27
N GLN A 191 5.28 4.32 11.96
CA GLN A 191 6.65 4.65 12.40
C GLN A 191 7.10 3.67 13.49
N GLN A 192 6.27 3.41 14.50
CA GLN A 192 6.56 2.42 15.54
C GLN A 192 6.80 1.03 14.94
N ALA A 193 5.92 0.55 14.07
CA ALA A 193 6.09 -0.74 13.39
C ALA A 193 7.38 -0.80 12.55
N SER A 194 7.80 0.32 11.98
CA SER A 194 9.06 0.41 11.23
C SER A 194 10.29 0.39 12.15
N LEU A 195 10.25 1.07 13.30
CA LEU A 195 11.28 0.97 14.33
C LEU A 195 11.36 -0.44 14.91
N LYS A 196 10.23 -1.08 15.23
CA LYS A 196 10.20 -2.49 15.69
C LYS A 196 10.94 -3.42 14.72
N ARG A 197 10.68 -3.28 13.41
CA ARG A 197 11.41 -4.03 12.37
C ARG A 197 12.91 -3.74 12.34
N LEU A 198 13.32 -2.49 12.59
CA LEU A 198 14.74 -2.13 12.69
C LEU A 198 15.39 -2.74 13.93
N VAL A 199 14.73 -2.70 15.09
CA VAL A 199 15.22 -3.32 16.32
C VAL A 199 15.44 -4.83 16.11
N VAL A 200 14.48 -5.53 15.50
CA VAL A 200 14.62 -6.96 15.14
C VAL A 200 15.76 -7.20 14.14
N LYS A 201 15.92 -6.31 13.15
CA LYS A 201 16.99 -6.40 12.13
C LYS A 201 18.38 -6.26 12.75
N TYR A 202 18.54 -5.32 13.69
CA TYR A 202 19.81 -5.02 14.36
C TYR A 202 19.94 -5.69 15.73
N ARG A 203 19.10 -6.68 16.04
CA ARG A 203 19.00 -7.35 17.36
C ARG A 203 20.32 -7.75 18.00
N LYS A 204 21.33 -8.14 17.20
CA LYS A 204 22.67 -8.52 17.69
C LYS A 204 23.46 -7.36 18.31
N GLN A 205 23.11 -6.12 17.97
CA GLN A 205 23.72 -4.89 18.45
C GLN A 205 22.85 -4.17 19.49
N VAL A 206 21.63 -4.64 19.73
CA VAL A 206 20.68 -4.01 20.65
C VAL A 206 20.93 -4.52 22.07
N PRO A 207 21.25 -3.65 23.04
CA PRO A 207 21.41 -4.06 24.44
C PRO A 207 20.10 -4.66 25.00
N GLU A 208 20.22 -5.74 25.77
CA GLU A 208 19.08 -6.39 26.45
C GLU A 208 17.90 -6.75 25.52
N TYR A 209 18.19 -7.11 24.26
CA TYR A 209 17.17 -7.38 23.23
C TYR A 209 16.08 -8.35 23.70
N ASP A 210 16.41 -9.43 24.41
CA ASP A 210 15.43 -10.43 24.85
C ASP A 210 14.39 -9.85 25.82
N ALA A 211 14.82 -8.97 26.73
CA ALA A 211 13.91 -8.28 27.65
C ALA A 211 13.04 -7.26 26.90
N LEU A 212 13.66 -6.51 25.99
CA LEU A 212 12.97 -5.52 25.16
C LEU A 212 11.96 -6.17 24.20
N SER A 213 12.31 -7.31 23.60
CA SER A 213 11.46 -8.11 22.71
C SER A 213 10.19 -8.55 23.42
N LYS A 214 10.30 -9.02 24.68
CA LYS A 214 9.14 -9.41 25.50
C LYS A 214 8.28 -8.20 25.86
N LYS A 215 8.90 -7.07 26.22
CA LYS A 215 8.18 -5.85 26.61
C LYS A 215 7.39 -5.23 25.45
N LEU A 216 7.98 -5.20 24.25
CA LEU A 216 7.41 -4.51 23.08
C LEU A 216 6.66 -5.45 22.12
N GLY A 217 6.58 -6.74 22.46
CA GLY A 217 5.96 -7.77 21.62
C GLY A 217 6.63 -7.92 20.26
N LEU A 218 7.96 -7.91 20.21
CA LEU A 218 8.70 -8.04 18.94
C LEU A 218 8.65 -9.48 18.42
N GLU A 219 8.18 -9.65 17.20
CA GLU A 219 8.29 -10.91 16.46
C GLU A 219 9.72 -11.08 15.96
N THR A 220 10.51 -11.88 16.67
CA THR A 220 11.83 -12.30 16.19
C THR A 220 11.63 -13.45 15.21
N PRO A 221 12.09 -13.35 13.94
CA PRO A 221 12.03 -14.48 13.02
C PRO A 221 12.77 -15.66 13.64
N GLU A 222 12.08 -16.80 13.74
CA GLU A 222 12.70 -18.05 14.16
C GLU A 222 13.88 -18.36 13.22
N GLU A 223 14.98 -18.81 13.81
CA GLU A 223 16.08 -19.31 12.98
C GLU A 223 15.57 -20.53 12.20
N PRO A 224 15.90 -20.62 10.90
CA PRO A 224 15.45 -21.75 10.10
C PRO A 224 15.95 -23.04 10.75
N SER A 225 15.09 -24.05 10.81
CA SER A 225 15.51 -25.34 11.35
C SER A 225 16.61 -25.94 10.47
N GLY A 226 17.45 -26.81 11.03
CA GLY A 226 18.48 -27.52 10.25
C GLY A 226 17.89 -28.23 9.03
N GLU A 227 16.70 -28.82 9.20
CA GLU A 227 15.94 -29.47 8.13
C GLU A 227 15.53 -28.49 7.00
N GLU A 228 15.10 -27.27 7.33
CA GLU A 228 14.75 -26.26 6.32
C GLU A 228 15.97 -25.82 5.49
N VAL A 229 17.14 -25.72 6.13
CA VAL A 229 18.40 -25.38 5.45
C VAL A 229 18.85 -26.52 4.54
N GLU A 230 18.73 -27.77 5.00
CA GLU A 230 19.02 -28.95 4.19
C GLU A 230 18.07 -29.07 2.99
N GLN A 231 16.76 -28.86 3.20
CA GLN A 231 15.78 -28.81 2.11
C GLN A 231 16.10 -27.71 1.10
N ALA A 232 16.50 -26.52 1.57
CA ALA A 232 16.91 -25.43 0.69
C ALA A 232 18.12 -25.82 -0.16
N ARG A 233 19.15 -26.41 0.45
CA ARG A 233 20.35 -26.89 -0.25
C ARG A 233 20.00 -27.95 -1.30
N ALA A 234 19.23 -28.96 -0.91
CA ALA A 234 18.79 -30.02 -1.80
C ALA A 234 18.01 -29.50 -3.02
N LEU A 235 17.10 -28.54 -2.82
CA LEU A 235 16.34 -27.92 -3.92
C LEU A 235 17.25 -27.11 -4.86
N LEU A 236 18.23 -26.39 -4.33
CA LEU A 236 19.20 -25.64 -5.15
C LEU A 236 20.13 -26.58 -5.94
N GLU A 237 20.52 -27.72 -5.36
CA GLU A 237 21.26 -28.76 -6.08
C GLU A 237 20.47 -29.35 -7.25
N LEU A 238 19.16 -29.55 -7.10
CA LEU A 238 18.30 -29.95 -8.22
C LEU A 238 18.21 -28.84 -9.28
N ALA A 239 18.18 -27.58 -8.87
CA ALA A 239 18.12 -26.45 -9.78
C ALA A 239 19.36 -26.36 -10.68
N ASN A 240 20.54 -26.70 -10.16
CA ASN A 240 21.79 -26.75 -10.91
C ASN A 240 21.83 -27.84 -11.99
N GLN A 241 20.91 -28.80 -11.97
CA GLN A 241 20.81 -29.86 -12.98
C GLN A 241 20.01 -29.43 -14.21
N VAL A 242 19.30 -28.31 -14.14
CA VAL A 242 18.50 -27.77 -15.25
C VAL A 242 19.42 -27.05 -16.24
N ASN A 243 19.55 -27.61 -17.44
CA ASN A 243 20.43 -27.09 -18.49
C ASN A 243 19.69 -26.18 -19.48
N GLU A 244 18.41 -26.48 -19.76
CA GLU A 244 17.60 -25.75 -20.73
C GLU A 244 16.46 -25.00 -20.04
N TRP A 245 16.59 -23.68 -19.94
CA TRP A 245 15.61 -22.81 -19.31
C TRP A 245 14.60 -22.28 -20.33
N ALA A 246 13.33 -22.13 -19.91
CA ALA A 246 12.31 -21.53 -20.77
C ALA A 246 12.59 -20.05 -20.99
N GLU A 247 12.22 -19.54 -22.16
CA GLU A 247 12.43 -18.13 -22.49
C GLU A 247 11.71 -17.16 -21.52
N PRO A 248 12.29 -15.98 -21.22
CA PRO A 248 11.70 -15.00 -20.33
C PRO A 248 10.32 -14.54 -20.80
N ARG A 249 9.36 -14.51 -19.88
CA ARG A 249 7.96 -14.17 -20.18
C ARG A 249 7.62 -12.77 -19.70
N LYS A 250 6.98 -11.97 -20.55
CA LYS A 250 6.47 -10.65 -20.18
C LYS A 250 5.03 -10.73 -19.68
N ARG A 251 4.76 -10.09 -18.54
CA ARG A 251 3.38 -9.88 -18.05
C ARG A 251 3.25 -8.44 -17.54
N GLY A 252 2.57 -7.60 -18.32
CA GLY A 252 2.52 -6.16 -18.08
C GLY A 252 3.93 -5.56 -18.20
N THR A 253 4.34 -4.77 -17.21
CA THR A 253 5.67 -4.14 -17.16
C THR A 253 6.76 -5.04 -16.55
N ARG A 254 6.42 -6.27 -16.13
CA ARG A 254 7.36 -7.19 -15.48
C ARG A 254 7.81 -8.29 -16.44
N VAL A 255 9.10 -8.60 -16.38
CA VAL A 255 9.73 -9.74 -17.04
C VAL A 255 9.90 -10.84 -15.98
N TYR A 256 9.54 -12.07 -16.33
CA TYR A 256 9.67 -13.25 -15.49
C TYR A 256 10.66 -14.19 -16.18
N ASP A 257 11.84 -14.32 -15.60
CA ASP A 257 12.90 -15.21 -16.03
C ASP A 257 13.17 -16.21 -14.90
N ASP A 258 12.95 -17.50 -15.19
CA ASP A 258 13.12 -18.57 -14.21
C ASP A 258 14.61 -18.79 -13.86
N LYS A 259 15.51 -18.57 -14.82
CA LYS A 259 16.96 -18.70 -14.62
C LYS A 259 17.46 -17.57 -13.73
N GLU A 260 17.14 -16.33 -14.08
CA GLU A 260 17.52 -15.15 -13.27
C GLU A 260 16.96 -15.27 -11.84
N PHE A 261 15.74 -15.80 -11.70
CA PHE A 261 15.15 -16.08 -10.40
C PHE A 261 15.95 -17.10 -9.60
N VAL A 262 16.32 -18.25 -10.18
CA VAL A 262 17.10 -19.29 -9.50
C VAL A 262 18.51 -18.80 -9.16
N ASP A 263 19.19 -18.10 -10.07
CA ASP A 263 20.50 -17.49 -9.84
C ASP A 263 20.46 -16.52 -8.65
N SER A 264 19.38 -15.74 -8.52
CA SER A 264 19.19 -14.84 -7.38
C SER A 264 19.00 -15.59 -6.05
N LEU A 265 18.39 -16.78 -6.07
CA LEU A 265 18.22 -17.61 -4.88
C LEU A 265 19.53 -18.28 -4.46
N LEU A 266 20.34 -18.73 -5.43
CA LEU A 266 21.67 -19.28 -5.18
C LEU A 266 22.54 -18.23 -4.48
N GLN A 267 22.64 -17.03 -5.04
CA GLN A 267 23.40 -15.94 -4.44
C GLN A 267 22.88 -15.57 -3.04
N GLN A 268 21.55 -15.55 -2.84
CA GLN A 268 20.97 -15.29 -1.53
C GLN A 268 21.35 -16.38 -0.51
N PHE A 269 21.29 -17.64 -0.91
CA PHE A 269 21.60 -18.77 -0.03
C PHE A 269 23.09 -18.80 0.33
N GLU A 270 23.99 -18.50 -0.60
CA GLU A 270 25.43 -18.36 -0.30
C GLU A 270 25.70 -17.26 0.73
N GLN A 271 24.99 -16.13 0.64
CA GLN A 271 25.18 -15.00 1.55
C GLN A 271 24.57 -15.20 2.94
N ARG A 272 23.41 -15.88 3.02
CA ARG A 272 22.60 -15.96 4.25
C ARG A 272 22.54 -17.35 4.88
N GLY A 273 22.88 -18.39 4.12
CA GLY A 273 22.71 -19.78 4.51
C GLY A 273 21.25 -20.27 4.55
N ASN A 274 20.28 -19.46 4.13
CA ASN A 274 18.85 -19.83 4.20
C ASN A 274 17.99 -19.18 3.09
N LEU A 275 16.81 -19.78 2.87
CA LEU A 275 15.76 -19.26 2.01
C LEU A 275 14.44 -19.19 2.77
N THR A 276 13.60 -18.21 2.46
CA THR A 276 12.29 -18.09 3.10
C THR A 276 11.34 -19.21 2.63
N PRO A 277 10.31 -19.61 3.42
CA PRO A 277 9.33 -20.62 3.01
C PRO A 277 8.62 -20.29 1.68
N ARG A 278 8.40 -18.99 1.41
CA ARG A 278 7.85 -18.52 0.13
C ARG A 278 8.81 -18.76 -1.04
N GLN A 279 10.10 -18.55 -0.83
CA GLN A 279 11.13 -18.80 -1.84
C GLN A 279 11.27 -20.30 -2.11
N LEU A 280 11.29 -21.13 -1.07
CA LEU A 280 11.30 -22.60 -1.21
C LEU A 280 10.11 -23.10 -2.02
N ASN A 281 8.90 -22.61 -1.73
CA ASN A 281 7.71 -22.98 -2.48
C ASN A 281 7.73 -22.47 -3.93
N ALA A 282 8.28 -21.28 -4.18
CA ALA A 282 8.46 -20.79 -5.54
C ALA A 282 9.52 -21.60 -6.31
N LEU A 283 10.60 -22.02 -5.66
CA LEU A 283 11.64 -22.88 -6.21
C LEU A 283 11.08 -24.27 -6.56
N ARG A 284 10.36 -24.93 -5.64
CA ARG A 284 9.66 -26.21 -5.89
C ARG A 284 8.77 -26.15 -7.14
N ARG A 285 7.96 -25.10 -7.28
CA ARG A 285 7.10 -24.90 -8.47
C ARG A 285 7.89 -24.67 -9.74
N THR A 286 9.06 -24.07 -9.62
CA THR A 286 9.96 -23.81 -10.75
C THR A 286 10.61 -25.12 -11.20
N LEU A 287 11.20 -25.89 -10.29
CA LEU A 287 11.73 -27.23 -10.57
C LEU A 287 10.68 -28.16 -11.19
N GLY A 288 9.43 -28.09 -10.74
CA GLY A 288 8.33 -28.86 -11.35
C GLY A 288 8.08 -28.57 -12.84
N ARG A 289 8.43 -27.38 -13.35
CA ARG A 289 8.36 -27.09 -14.79
C ARG A 289 9.49 -27.74 -15.58
N TYR A 290 10.60 -28.05 -14.92
CA TYR A 290 11.81 -28.62 -15.49
C TYR A 290 12.06 -30.06 -15.02
N ARG A 291 11.03 -30.73 -14.47
CA ARG A 291 11.13 -32.08 -13.87
C ARG A 291 11.82 -33.10 -14.77
N ASP A 292 11.57 -33.03 -16.08
CA ASP A 292 12.09 -34.00 -17.06
C ASP A 292 13.60 -33.84 -17.30
N GLN A 293 14.18 -32.70 -16.91
CA GLN A 293 15.62 -32.45 -16.99
C GLN A 293 16.37 -32.85 -15.71
N ILE A 294 15.67 -33.25 -14.64
CA ILE A 294 16.25 -33.46 -13.31
C ILE A 294 16.29 -34.98 -13.01
N PRO A 295 17.47 -35.63 -13.10
CA PRO A 295 17.64 -37.02 -12.70
C PRO A 295 17.12 -37.32 -11.29
N GLY A 296 16.28 -38.35 -11.16
CA GLY A 296 15.76 -38.79 -9.86
C GLY A 296 14.74 -37.84 -9.23
N TYR A 297 14.18 -36.88 -9.98
CA TYR A 297 13.19 -35.94 -9.48
C TYR A 297 12.03 -36.61 -8.74
N ASP A 298 11.40 -37.61 -9.37
CA ASP A 298 10.23 -38.30 -8.79
C ASP A 298 10.61 -39.10 -7.53
N GLY A 299 11.83 -39.61 -7.44
CA GLY A 299 12.33 -40.33 -6.25
C GLY A 299 12.54 -39.44 -5.03
N ARG A 300 12.71 -38.13 -5.23
CA ARG A 300 12.87 -37.12 -4.16
C ARG A 300 11.61 -36.29 -3.93
N ALA A 301 10.51 -36.61 -4.61
CA ALA A 301 9.35 -35.74 -4.64
C ALA A 301 8.64 -35.62 -3.29
N GLU A 302 8.50 -36.73 -2.57
CA GLU A 302 7.91 -36.77 -1.23
C GLU A 302 8.79 -36.05 -0.21
N GLU A 303 10.09 -36.39 -0.18
CA GLU A 303 11.10 -35.81 0.72
C GLU A 303 11.18 -34.28 0.57
N LEU A 304 11.29 -33.78 -0.66
CA LEU A 304 11.50 -32.35 -0.93
C LEU A 304 10.19 -31.58 -1.16
N LYS A 305 9.03 -32.23 -1.02
CA LYS A 305 7.70 -31.68 -1.27
C LYS A 305 7.59 -31.10 -2.70
N LEU A 306 8.17 -31.79 -3.67
CA LEU A 306 8.16 -31.37 -5.06
C LEU A 306 6.78 -31.61 -5.69
N PRO A 307 6.32 -30.74 -6.59
CA PRO A 307 5.10 -31.00 -7.34
C PRO A 307 5.30 -32.20 -8.26
N GLY A 308 4.36 -33.14 -8.24
CA GLY A 308 4.32 -34.28 -9.17
C GLY A 308 3.98 -33.87 -10.61
N ALA A 309 4.04 -34.83 -11.53
CA ALA A 309 3.59 -34.63 -12.90
C ALA A 309 2.12 -34.14 -12.88
N PRO A 310 1.71 -33.23 -13.77
CA PRO A 310 0.29 -33.03 -14.01
C PRO A 310 -0.30 -34.38 -14.41
N SER A 311 -1.25 -34.90 -13.63
CA SER A 311 -2.01 -36.11 -13.98
C SER A 311 -2.64 -35.87 -15.34
N LEU A 312 -2.06 -36.45 -16.39
CA LEU A 312 -2.62 -36.41 -17.74
C LEU A 312 -3.90 -37.26 -17.82
N GLU A 313 -4.03 -38.22 -16.91
CA GLU A 313 -5.21 -39.05 -16.80
C GLU A 313 -6.34 -38.24 -16.15
N PRO A 314 -7.46 -38.03 -16.86
CA PRO A 314 -8.63 -37.39 -16.31
C PRO A 314 -9.20 -38.30 -15.22
N LYS A 315 -9.25 -37.82 -13.96
CA LYS A 315 -9.91 -38.60 -12.90
C LYS A 315 -11.42 -38.58 -13.15
N PRO A 316 -12.05 -39.72 -13.44
CA PRO A 316 -13.49 -39.79 -13.66
C PRO A 316 -14.23 -39.46 -12.37
N THR A 317 -15.26 -38.63 -12.45
CA THR A 317 -16.07 -38.30 -11.26
C THR A 317 -17.38 -39.10 -11.18
N GLY A 318 -17.67 -39.95 -12.17
CA GLY A 318 -18.94 -40.67 -12.27
C GLY A 318 -20.15 -39.80 -12.64
N VAL A 319 -19.99 -38.47 -12.72
CA VAL A 319 -21.08 -37.52 -13.00
C VAL A 319 -21.20 -37.29 -14.50
N LYS A 320 -22.42 -37.35 -15.03
CA LYS A 320 -22.69 -37.08 -16.45
C LYS A 320 -22.85 -35.58 -16.71
N CYS A 321 -22.32 -35.13 -17.84
CA CYS A 321 -22.40 -33.75 -18.28
C CYS A 321 -23.84 -33.43 -18.72
N PRO A 322 -24.49 -32.40 -18.16
CA PRO A 322 -25.87 -32.05 -18.53
C PRO A 322 -26.00 -31.48 -19.95
N LYS A 323 -24.88 -31.14 -20.61
CA LYS A 323 -24.89 -30.59 -21.98
C LYS A 323 -24.75 -31.64 -23.07
N CYS A 324 -24.06 -32.75 -22.82
CA CYS A 324 -23.74 -33.73 -23.87
C CYS A 324 -23.81 -35.19 -23.41
N GLY A 325 -24.10 -35.46 -22.13
CA GLY A 325 -24.17 -36.81 -21.58
C GLY A 325 -22.82 -37.50 -21.38
N GLU A 326 -21.71 -36.94 -21.86
CA GLU A 326 -20.37 -37.47 -21.58
C GLU A 326 -19.96 -37.28 -20.11
N GLU A 327 -18.91 -37.96 -19.66
CA GLU A 327 -18.49 -37.90 -18.27
C GLU A 327 -17.82 -36.56 -17.91
N VAL A 328 -18.04 -36.11 -16.69
CA VAL A 328 -17.33 -34.98 -16.09
C VAL A 328 -16.07 -35.53 -15.41
N VAL A 329 -14.94 -34.89 -15.65
CA VAL A 329 -13.62 -35.30 -15.15
C VAL A 329 -12.98 -34.18 -14.35
N GLU A 330 -12.24 -34.56 -13.31
CA GLU A 330 -11.44 -33.62 -12.53
C GLU A 330 -10.27 -33.12 -13.38
N ARG A 331 -10.09 -31.79 -13.41
CA ARG A 331 -9.00 -31.12 -14.09
C ARG A 331 -8.37 -30.10 -13.17
N ASN A 332 -7.06 -29.90 -13.31
CA ASN A 332 -6.32 -28.91 -12.55
C ASN A 332 -5.84 -27.79 -13.46
N ALA A 333 -6.25 -26.54 -13.16
CA ALA A 333 -5.76 -25.37 -13.86
C ALA A 333 -5.29 -24.30 -12.87
N ARG A 334 -4.03 -23.88 -12.99
CA ARG A 334 -3.43 -22.81 -12.18
C ARG A 334 -3.59 -23.05 -10.67
N GLY A 335 -3.41 -24.30 -10.23
CA GLY A 335 -3.53 -24.71 -8.83
C GLY A 335 -4.96 -24.73 -8.28
N ARG A 336 -5.98 -24.66 -9.14
CA ARG A 336 -7.38 -24.84 -8.78
C ARG A 336 -7.94 -26.05 -9.50
N THR A 337 -8.54 -26.93 -8.73
CA THR A 337 -9.33 -28.05 -9.22
C THR A 337 -10.64 -27.53 -9.78
N PHE A 338 -11.03 -28.01 -10.95
CA PHE A 338 -12.32 -27.78 -11.55
C PHE A 338 -12.77 -29.04 -12.28
N PHE A 339 -14.06 -29.15 -12.54
CA PHE A 339 -14.63 -30.32 -13.18
C PHE A 339 -15.04 -29.95 -14.60
N GLY A 340 -14.47 -30.60 -15.60
CA GLY A 340 -14.70 -30.32 -17.01
C GLY A 340 -15.25 -31.53 -17.74
N CYS A 341 -16.05 -31.32 -18.78
CA CYS A 341 -16.51 -32.41 -19.64
C CYS A 341 -15.32 -33.16 -20.29
N SER A 342 -15.40 -34.50 -20.34
CA SER A 342 -14.42 -35.34 -21.05
C SER A 342 -14.40 -35.04 -22.55
N GLY A 343 -15.56 -34.79 -23.16
CA GLY A 343 -15.73 -34.40 -24.57
C GLY A 343 -15.16 -33.06 -25.02
N PHE A 344 -14.32 -32.40 -24.23
CA PHE A 344 -13.56 -31.23 -24.69
C PHE A 344 -12.64 -31.63 -25.87
N PRO A 345 -12.56 -30.85 -26.97
CA PRO A 345 -13.03 -29.47 -27.14
C PRO A 345 -14.49 -29.31 -27.62
N LYS A 346 -15.18 -30.40 -27.95
CA LYS A 346 -16.55 -30.38 -28.50
C LYS A 346 -17.58 -29.93 -27.46
N CYS A 347 -17.39 -30.31 -26.21
CA CYS A 347 -18.18 -29.83 -25.08
C CYS A 347 -17.30 -29.02 -24.12
N ARG A 348 -17.67 -27.75 -23.88
CA ARG A 348 -16.95 -26.81 -23.00
C ARG A 348 -17.63 -26.65 -21.63
N TYR A 349 -18.43 -27.62 -21.20
CA TYR A 349 -19.05 -27.58 -19.89
C TYR A 349 -18.00 -27.68 -18.78
N THR A 350 -18.09 -26.78 -17.78
CA THR A 350 -17.22 -26.76 -16.61
C THR A 350 -17.99 -26.35 -15.37
N ILE A 351 -17.72 -26.98 -14.23
CA ILE A 351 -18.26 -26.61 -12.91
C ILE A 351 -17.13 -26.56 -11.87
N ARG A 352 -17.36 -25.81 -10.79
CA ARG A 352 -16.37 -25.63 -9.71
C ARG A 352 -16.50 -26.68 -8.61
N THR A 353 -17.73 -27.13 -8.36
CA THR A 353 -18.07 -28.15 -7.38
C THR A 353 -19.00 -29.17 -8.07
N LEU A 354 -18.85 -30.46 -7.75
CA LEU A 354 -19.79 -31.48 -8.20
C LEU A 354 -21.11 -31.30 -7.43
N PRO A 355 -22.27 -31.53 -8.07
CA PRO A 355 -23.52 -31.64 -7.33
C PRO A 355 -23.44 -32.84 -6.38
N GLU A 356 -23.94 -32.68 -5.15
CA GLU A 356 -24.10 -33.80 -4.22
C GLU A 356 -25.09 -34.78 -4.83
N THR A 357 -24.66 -36.03 -5.00
CA THR A 357 -25.56 -37.12 -5.38
C THR A 357 -26.28 -37.56 -4.11
N GLU A 358 -27.58 -37.30 -4.02
CA GLU A 358 -28.46 -37.90 -2.99
C GLU A 358 -28.54 -39.43 -3.10
#